data_AF-A0A0D2A447-F1
#
_entry.id   AF-A0A0D2A447-F1
#
_cell.length_a   1.000
_cell.length_b   1.000
_cell.length_c   1.000
_cell.angle_alpha   90.00
_cell.angle_beta   90.00
_cell.angle_gamma   90.00
#
_symmetry.space_group_name_H-M   'P 1'
#
loop_
_entity.id
_entity.type
_entity.pdbx_description
1 polymer ?
#
loop_
_entity_poly.entity_id
_entity_poly.type
_entity_poly.pdbx_seq_one_letter_code
_entity_poly.pdbx_strand_id
1 'polypeptide(L)'
;MFSSPTDSFSFWKEEEADEDSRYNILDINLVHPIKTTRIAVHELVRLKSPVLLSTFQALQGNDRASSLLSKRASKHGVSSLMRGTAPLEKLARIRVAGVAPGSLCSNTTGTRLYTPEARKTLNLSKDLLVPKEEVANAMFAILIDKSYQSGTIFAIRDIGQDTWRPVELLSGPGPSGPASTTSGKADTIKEIIKHLAPEGVGNNLYEGILTD
;
A
#
# COMPACT_ATOMS: atom_id res chain seq x y z
N MET A 1 -23.16 11.64 -15.91
CA MET A 1 -22.15 10.70 -16.44
C MET A 1 -21.23 10.40 -15.27
N PHE A 2 -21.40 9.26 -14.59
CA PHE A 2 -20.54 8.95 -13.43
C PHE A 2 -19.18 8.52 -13.97
N SER A 3 -18.12 9.29 -13.67
CA SER A 3 -16.76 8.87 -13.93
C SER A 3 -16.47 7.57 -13.20
N SER A 4 -15.58 6.75 -13.76
CA SER A 4 -15.27 5.47 -13.15
C SER A 4 -14.64 5.72 -11.76
N PRO A 5 -14.93 4.92 -10.72
CA PRO A 5 -14.33 5.10 -9.39
C PRO A 5 -12.79 5.14 -9.42
N THR A 6 -12.20 4.61 -10.49
CA THR A 6 -10.77 4.53 -10.76
C THR A 6 -10.13 5.79 -11.29
N ASP A 7 -10.87 6.69 -11.95
CA ASP A 7 -10.32 7.96 -12.43
C ASP A 7 -9.95 8.88 -11.25
N SER A 8 -10.67 8.76 -10.13
CA SER A 8 -10.42 9.48 -8.87
C SER A 8 -9.09 9.15 -8.16
N PHE A 9 -8.34 8.16 -8.66
CA PHE A 9 -7.06 7.72 -8.07
C PHE A 9 -5.82 8.18 -8.85
N SER A 10 -6.00 8.71 -10.06
CA SER A 10 -4.88 9.15 -10.88
C SER A 10 -4.38 10.51 -10.39
N PHE A 11 -3.08 10.62 -10.11
CA PHE A 11 -2.46 11.91 -9.85
C PHE A 11 -2.45 12.81 -11.11
N TRP A 12 -2.43 12.19 -12.29
CA TRP A 12 -2.20 12.86 -13.58
C TRP A 12 -3.47 13.25 -14.33
N LYS A 13 -4.64 12.86 -13.83
CA LYS A 13 -5.92 13.23 -14.43
C LYS A 13 -6.61 14.25 -13.52
N GLU A 14 -6.68 15.49 -13.98
CA GLU A 14 -7.59 16.49 -13.41
C GLU A 14 -8.94 16.29 -14.11
N GLU A 15 -9.83 15.47 -13.54
CA GLU A 15 -11.25 15.68 -13.83
C GLU A 15 -11.68 16.96 -13.12
N GLU A 16 -12.47 17.78 -13.81
CA GLU A 16 -12.69 19.20 -13.51
C GLU A 16 -12.75 19.52 -12.01
N ALA A 17 -11.89 20.46 -11.61
CA ALA A 17 -11.79 20.93 -10.25
C ALA A 17 -13.09 21.62 -9.84
N ASP A 18 -14.06 20.85 -9.35
CA ASP A 18 -15.04 21.38 -8.40
C ASP A 18 -14.25 22.01 -7.24
N GLU A 19 -14.73 23.12 -6.67
CA GLU A 19 -14.05 23.83 -5.55
C GLU A 19 -13.80 22.90 -4.33
N ASP A 20 -14.53 21.78 -4.25
CA ASP A 20 -14.41 20.73 -3.23
C ASP A 20 -13.60 19.49 -3.68
N SER A 21 -12.90 19.54 -4.82
CA SER A 21 -12.10 18.43 -5.35
C SER A 21 -10.91 18.12 -4.44
N ARG A 22 -11.14 17.16 -3.52
CA ARG A 22 -10.15 16.58 -2.62
C ARG A 22 -9.75 15.21 -3.11
N TYR A 23 -8.48 14.86 -2.92
CA TYR A 23 -7.99 13.51 -3.19
C TYR A 23 -8.68 12.49 -2.27
N ASN A 24 -9.83 11.95 -2.70
CA ASN A 24 -10.62 10.95 -1.96
C ASN A 24 -9.76 9.75 -1.53
N ILE A 25 -8.73 9.43 -2.30
CA ILE A 25 -7.76 8.39 -1.96
C ILE A 25 -7.00 8.67 -0.66
N LEU A 26 -6.67 9.94 -0.36
CA LEU A 26 -6.02 10.33 0.88
C LEU A 26 -6.99 10.26 2.05
N ASP A 27 -8.26 10.59 1.83
CA ASP A 27 -9.24 10.50 2.90
C ASP A 27 -9.50 9.07 3.33
N ILE A 28 -9.66 8.19 2.35
CA ILE A 28 -9.91 6.77 2.57
C ILE A 28 -8.64 6.10 3.13
N ASN A 29 -7.48 6.34 2.51
CA ASN A 29 -6.27 5.60 2.85
C ASN A 29 -5.43 6.24 3.96
N LEU A 30 -5.63 7.50 4.34
CA LEU A 30 -4.83 8.19 5.35
C LEU A 30 -5.68 8.81 6.46
N VAL A 31 -6.64 9.67 6.13
CA VAL A 31 -7.47 10.37 7.14
C VAL A 31 -8.31 9.38 7.95
N HIS A 32 -8.93 8.40 7.29
CA HIS A 32 -9.75 7.39 7.96
C HIS A 32 -8.93 6.56 8.97
N PRO A 33 -7.78 5.95 8.60
CA PRO A 33 -6.89 5.29 9.58
C PRO A 33 -6.48 6.17 10.76
N ILE A 34 -6.15 7.45 10.55
CA ILE A 34 -5.81 8.37 11.65
C ILE A 34 -6.99 8.48 12.64
N LYS A 35 -8.20 8.71 12.12
CA LYS A 35 -9.41 8.86 12.94
C LYS A 35 -9.77 7.58 13.68
N THR A 36 -9.75 6.43 13.00
CA THR A 36 -10.12 5.14 13.60
C THR A 36 -9.07 4.67 14.61
N THR A 37 -7.77 4.85 14.35
CA THR A 37 -6.72 4.58 15.34
C THR A 37 -6.91 5.43 16.58
N ARG A 38 -7.20 6.73 16.44
CA ARG A 38 -7.47 7.61 17.60
C ARG A 38 -8.65 7.11 18.43
N ILE A 39 -9.78 6.80 17.80
CA ILE A 39 -10.98 6.28 18.47
C ILE A 39 -10.66 4.96 19.19
N ALA A 40 -9.97 4.04 18.50
CA ALA A 40 -9.61 2.74 19.07
C ALA A 40 -8.67 2.87 20.27
N VAL A 41 -7.65 3.74 20.20
CA VAL A 41 -6.73 3.98 21.32
C VAL A 41 -7.49 4.53 22.53
N HIS A 42 -8.38 5.52 22.34
CA HIS A 42 -9.20 6.06 23.43
C HIS A 42 -10.05 4.98 24.10
N GLU A 43 -10.67 4.11 23.30
CA GLU A 43 -11.50 3.01 23.78
C GLU A 43 -10.68 1.96 24.54
N LEU A 44 -9.53 1.55 24.00
CA LEU A 44 -8.68 0.52 24.61
C LEU A 44 -8.06 0.98 25.92
N VAL A 45 -7.68 2.26 26.02
CA VAL A 45 -7.24 2.86 27.28
C VAL A 45 -8.36 2.79 28.33
N ARG A 46 -9.61 3.10 27.94
CA ARG A 46 -10.77 3.02 28.85
C ARG A 46 -11.03 1.59 29.32
N LEU A 47 -10.96 0.61 28.41
CA LEU A 47 -11.20 -0.80 28.69
C LEU A 47 -10.03 -1.52 29.35
N LYS A 48 -8.85 -0.87 29.48
CA LYS A 48 -7.59 -1.50 29.91
C LYS A 48 -7.25 -2.75 29.08
N SER A 49 -7.60 -2.73 27.80
CA SER A 49 -7.43 -3.86 26.88
C SER A 49 -6.06 -3.80 26.18
N PRO A 50 -5.33 -4.93 26.05
CA PRO A 50 -3.93 -4.89 25.66
C PRO A 50 -3.63 -4.84 24.15
N VAL A 51 -4.61 -4.96 23.26
CA VAL A 51 -4.30 -5.23 21.83
C VAL A 51 -5.14 -4.42 20.86
N LEU A 52 -4.48 -3.77 19.90
CA LEU A 52 -5.06 -3.16 18.72
C LEU A 52 -4.40 -3.74 17.46
N LEU A 53 -5.11 -4.56 16.70
CA LEU A 53 -4.66 -4.97 15.37
C LEU A 53 -5.00 -3.88 14.36
N SER A 54 -4.04 -3.48 13.53
CA SER A 54 -4.30 -2.54 12.46
C SER A 54 -3.74 -3.08 11.15
N THR A 55 -4.60 -3.29 10.17
CA THR A 55 -4.25 -3.97 8.91
C THR A 55 -3.91 -2.93 7.87
N PHE A 56 -2.79 -3.12 7.16
CA PHE A 56 -2.37 -2.17 6.15
C PHE A 56 -2.08 -2.85 4.83
N GLN A 57 -2.09 -2.01 3.80
CA GLN A 57 -1.48 -2.34 2.53
C GLN A 57 -0.31 -1.40 2.33
N ALA A 58 0.89 -1.81 2.74
CA ALA A 58 2.10 -1.21 2.19
C ALA A 58 2.53 -2.03 0.96
N LEU A 59 2.61 -1.36 -0.18
CA LEU A 59 3.01 -1.85 -1.50
C LEU A 59 3.35 -0.58 -2.25
N GLN A 60 4.53 -0.36 -2.82
CA GLN A 60 5.41 -1.20 -3.63
C GLN A 60 6.78 -0.51 -3.61
N GLY A 61 7.82 -1.22 -4.03
CA GLY A 61 8.86 -0.66 -4.91
C GLY A 61 9.60 0.57 -4.40
N ASN A 62 10.93 0.53 -4.35
CA ASN A 62 11.70 1.76 -4.60
C ASN A 62 11.51 2.27 -6.05
N ASP A 63 10.38 1.99 -6.71
CA ASP A 63 10.02 2.44 -8.04
C ASP A 63 9.81 3.95 -7.96
N ARG A 64 10.81 4.69 -8.43
CA ARG A 64 10.92 6.15 -8.39
C ARG A 64 9.89 6.85 -9.29
N ALA A 65 9.23 6.11 -10.20
CA ALA A 65 8.18 6.59 -11.08
C ALA A 65 6.93 5.70 -10.97
N SER A 66 5.88 6.19 -10.31
CA SER A 66 4.60 5.48 -10.22
C SER A 66 3.46 6.40 -10.63
N SER A 67 2.54 5.90 -11.46
CA SER A 67 1.31 6.61 -11.84
C SER A 67 0.37 6.83 -10.65
N LEU A 68 0.66 6.21 -9.50
CA LEU A 68 -0.16 6.19 -8.30
C LEU A 68 0.48 7.01 -7.16
N LEU A 69 0.97 8.23 -7.44
CA LEU A 69 1.64 9.09 -6.46
C LEU A 69 0.78 9.35 -5.21
N SER A 70 -0.50 9.71 -5.37
CA SER A 70 -1.41 9.95 -4.24
C SER A 70 -1.64 8.70 -3.38
N LYS A 71 -1.72 7.52 -4.02
CA LYS A 71 -1.78 6.24 -3.29
C LYS A 71 -0.49 6.02 -2.50
N ARG A 72 0.67 6.27 -3.10
CA ARG A 72 1.97 6.11 -2.46
C ARG A 72 2.12 7.03 -1.25
N ALA A 73 1.71 8.29 -1.37
CA ALA A 73 1.70 9.26 -0.28
C ALA A 73 0.85 8.75 0.90
N SER A 74 -0.38 8.30 0.63
CA SER A 74 -1.26 7.78 1.69
C SER A 74 -0.67 6.56 2.43
N LYS A 75 -0.07 5.61 1.70
CA LYS A 75 0.52 4.41 2.32
C LYS A 75 1.78 4.72 3.13
N HIS A 76 2.59 5.70 2.72
CA HIS A 76 3.72 6.19 3.53
C HIS A 76 3.23 6.91 4.79
N GLY A 77 2.22 7.78 4.68
CA GLY A 77 1.65 8.47 5.83
C GLY A 77 1.12 7.49 6.89
N VAL A 78 0.44 6.43 6.45
CA VAL A 78 -0.02 5.35 7.33
C VAL A 78 1.13 4.53 7.93
N SER A 79 2.17 4.24 7.14
CA SER A 79 3.37 3.57 7.65
C SER A 79 4.01 4.35 8.79
N SER A 80 4.13 5.67 8.62
CA SER A 80 4.62 6.58 9.67
C SER A 80 3.69 6.64 10.87
N LEU A 81 2.36 6.70 10.66
CA LEU A 81 1.37 6.65 11.73
C LEU A 81 1.56 5.42 12.62
N MET A 82 1.77 4.24 12.03
CA MET A 82 1.99 3.00 12.77
C MET A 82 3.29 2.98 13.54
N ARG A 83 4.39 3.44 12.96
CA ARG A 83 5.65 3.53 13.72
C ARG A 83 5.50 4.45 14.93
N GLY A 84 4.71 5.53 14.78
CA GLY A 84 4.39 6.46 15.86
C GLY A 84 3.58 5.85 17.02
N THR A 85 2.90 4.72 16.82
CA THR A 85 2.16 4.03 17.89
C THR A 85 3.02 3.06 18.70
N ALA A 86 4.29 2.83 18.33
CA ALA A 86 5.18 1.91 19.05
C ALA A 86 5.24 2.17 20.57
N PRO A 87 5.34 3.44 21.07
CA PRO A 87 5.40 3.70 22.51
C PRO A 87 4.14 3.30 23.29
N LEU A 88 2.99 3.14 22.63
CA LEU A 88 1.72 2.77 23.29
C LEU A 88 1.80 1.40 23.98
N GLU A 89 2.68 0.51 23.51
CA GLU A 89 2.89 -0.79 24.14
C GLU A 89 3.45 -0.64 25.55
N LYS A 90 4.38 0.30 25.77
CA LYS A 90 4.94 0.58 27.09
C LYS A 90 4.02 1.46 27.93
N LEU A 91 3.42 2.48 27.32
CA LEU A 91 2.64 3.50 28.03
C LEU A 91 1.24 3.04 28.43
N ALA A 92 0.56 2.32 27.54
CA ALA A 92 -0.84 1.95 27.69
C ALA A 92 -1.09 0.44 27.60
N ARG A 93 -0.02 -0.36 27.46
CA ARG A 93 -0.09 -1.80 27.17
C ARG A 93 -0.85 -2.11 25.89
N ILE A 94 -0.91 -1.17 24.94
CA ILE A 94 -1.58 -1.34 23.65
C ILE A 94 -0.53 -1.65 22.59
N ARG A 95 -0.56 -2.87 22.06
CA ARG A 95 0.28 -3.24 20.93
C ARG A 95 -0.41 -2.93 19.62
N VAL A 96 0.30 -2.28 18.71
CA VAL A 96 -0.18 -1.94 17.36
C VAL A 96 0.85 -2.42 16.35
N ALA A 97 0.45 -3.30 15.43
CA ALA A 97 1.33 -3.79 14.37
C ALA A 97 0.55 -3.96 13.08
N GLY A 98 1.27 -3.96 11.95
CA GLY A 98 0.70 -3.92 10.62
C GLY A 98 1.19 -5.03 9.71
N VAL A 99 0.38 -5.36 8.70
CA VAL A 99 0.78 -6.17 7.55
C VAL A 99 0.93 -5.30 6.31
N ALA A 100 1.72 -5.77 5.35
CA ALA A 100 2.00 -5.11 4.09
C ALA A 100 2.04 -6.17 2.97
N PRO A 101 0.87 -6.62 2.49
CA PRO A 101 0.78 -7.66 1.46
C PRO A 101 1.49 -7.29 0.17
N GLY A 102 1.80 -8.31 -0.62
CA GLY A 102 2.24 -8.27 -2.01
C GLY A 102 1.07 -8.16 -2.98
N SER A 103 1.37 -8.26 -4.27
CA SER A 103 0.33 -8.43 -5.28
C SER A 103 -0.58 -9.58 -4.83
N LEU A 104 -1.87 -9.30 -4.64
CA LEU A 104 -2.79 -10.23 -3.98
C LEU A 104 -3.60 -11.01 -5.00
N CYS A 105 -3.79 -12.31 -4.75
CA CYS A 105 -4.74 -13.15 -5.44
C CYS A 105 -6.11 -12.96 -4.78
N SER A 106 -7.02 -12.26 -5.43
CA SER A 106 -8.41 -12.20 -4.98
C SER A 106 -9.36 -12.38 -6.15
N ASN A 107 -9.98 -13.55 -6.22
CA ASN A 107 -11.18 -13.81 -7.01
C ASN A 107 -12.48 -13.41 -6.27
N THR A 108 -12.38 -12.73 -5.13
CA THR A 108 -13.51 -12.32 -4.30
C THR A 108 -13.34 -10.85 -3.91
N THR A 109 -14.04 -9.99 -4.64
CA THR A 109 -14.32 -8.59 -4.29
C THR A 109 -13.12 -7.62 -4.36
N GLY A 110 -13.01 -6.90 -5.48
CA GLY A 110 -12.52 -5.51 -5.51
C GLY A 110 -11.01 -5.24 -5.34
N THR A 111 -10.14 -6.24 -5.23
CA THR A 111 -8.68 -5.98 -5.24
C THR A 111 -8.16 -6.10 -6.68
N ARG A 112 -7.47 -5.07 -7.20
CA ARG A 112 -6.62 -4.90 -8.41
C ARG A 112 -6.89 -5.74 -9.69
N LEU A 113 -7.37 -6.97 -9.60
CA LEU A 113 -7.80 -7.85 -10.68
C LEU A 113 -9.13 -7.46 -11.35
N TYR A 114 -9.90 -6.51 -10.80
CA TYR A 114 -11.24 -6.20 -11.32
C TYR A 114 -11.34 -4.90 -12.11
N THR A 115 -10.36 -4.01 -11.99
CA THR A 115 -10.34 -2.76 -12.78
C THR A 115 -9.57 -3.02 -14.09
N PRO A 116 -10.13 -2.65 -15.26
CA PRO A 116 -9.48 -2.86 -16.56
C PRO A 116 -8.04 -2.35 -16.60
N GLU A 117 -7.75 -1.19 -15.98
CA GLU A 117 -6.42 -0.59 -15.95
C GLU A 117 -5.41 -1.45 -15.19
N ALA A 118 -5.84 -2.00 -14.06
CA ALA A 118 -4.94 -2.76 -13.21
C ALA A 118 -4.67 -4.18 -13.74
N ARG A 119 -5.59 -4.74 -14.53
CA ARG A 119 -5.33 -5.97 -15.32
C ARG A 119 -4.22 -5.77 -16.36
N LYS A 120 -4.07 -4.58 -16.94
CA LYS A 120 -2.99 -4.29 -17.90
C LYS A 120 -1.60 -4.50 -17.30
N THR A 121 -1.48 -4.28 -15.98
CA THR A 121 -0.19 -4.38 -15.28
C THR A 121 0.17 -5.78 -14.82
N LEU A 122 -0.68 -6.78 -15.08
CA LEU A 122 -0.58 -8.11 -14.49
C LEU A 122 -0.65 -9.22 -15.54
N ASN A 123 0.26 -10.18 -15.44
CA ASN A 123 0.21 -11.44 -16.17
C ASN A 123 -0.03 -12.60 -15.19
N LEU A 124 -1.25 -13.13 -15.14
CA LEU A 124 -1.64 -14.21 -14.22
C LEU A 124 -0.84 -15.50 -14.40
N SER A 125 -0.21 -15.72 -15.56
CA SER A 125 0.60 -16.91 -15.83
C SER A 125 2.06 -16.76 -15.38
N LYS A 126 2.51 -15.53 -15.09
CA LYS A 126 3.91 -15.23 -14.74
C LYS A 126 4.07 -14.61 -13.35
N ASP A 127 3.12 -13.79 -12.94
CA ASP A 127 3.21 -13.03 -11.69
C ASP A 127 2.72 -13.88 -10.51
N LEU A 128 3.52 -13.96 -9.46
CA LEU A 128 3.05 -14.54 -8.20
C LEU A 128 2.07 -13.58 -7.53
N LEU A 129 0.92 -14.12 -7.16
CA LEU A 129 -0.08 -13.44 -6.36
C LEU A 129 -0.19 -14.11 -4.98
N VAL A 130 0.05 -13.35 -3.92
CA VAL A 130 -0.10 -13.81 -2.53
C VAL A 130 -1.56 -14.20 -2.28
N PRO A 131 -1.84 -15.41 -1.75
CA PRO A 131 -3.19 -15.80 -1.36
C PRO A 131 -3.76 -14.90 -0.25
N LYS A 132 -5.08 -14.67 -0.25
CA LYS A 132 -5.75 -13.89 0.82
C LYS A 132 -5.64 -14.56 2.18
N GLU A 133 -5.59 -15.89 2.18
CA GLU A 133 -5.42 -16.74 3.36
C GLU A 133 -4.08 -16.45 4.04
N GLU A 134 -3.02 -16.22 3.26
CA GLU A 134 -1.69 -15.91 3.80
C GLU A 134 -1.69 -14.57 4.53
N VAL A 135 -2.37 -13.56 3.96
CA VAL A 135 -2.51 -12.26 4.62
C VAL A 135 -3.34 -12.36 5.89
N ALA A 136 -4.41 -13.16 5.87
CA ALA A 136 -5.23 -13.41 7.05
C ALA A 136 -4.44 -14.14 8.15
N ASN A 137 -3.63 -15.14 7.79
CA ASN A 137 -2.74 -15.86 8.70
C ASN A 137 -1.72 -14.91 9.33
N ALA A 138 -1.11 -14.02 8.53
CA ALA A 138 -0.20 -12.99 9.04
C ALA A 138 -0.88 -12.03 10.01
N MET A 139 -2.08 -11.55 9.68
CA MET A 139 -2.87 -10.70 10.57
C MET A 139 -3.18 -11.39 11.90
N PHE A 140 -3.56 -12.67 11.85
CA PHE A 140 -3.90 -13.46 13.04
C PHE A 140 -2.66 -13.75 13.90
N ALA A 141 -1.54 -14.13 13.28
CA ALA A 141 -0.28 -14.38 13.96
C ALA A 141 0.21 -13.11 14.67
N ILE A 142 0.19 -11.95 14.00
CA ILE A 142 0.59 -10.67 14.61
C ILE A 142 -0.31 -10.32 15.79
N LEU A 143 -1.62 -10.59 15.70
CA LEU A 143 -2.57 -10.32 16.78
C LEU A 143 -2.27 -11.13 18.05
N ILE A 144 -1.87 -12.39 17.90
CA ILE A 144 -1.76 -13.35 19.01
C ILE A 144 -0.35 -13.48 19.54
N ASP A 145 0.63 -13.59 18.64
CA ASP A 145 2.02 -13.77 19.02
C ASP A 145 2.64 -12.43 19.44
N LYS A 146 3.13 -12.39 20.67
CA LYS A 146 3.75 -11.22 21.31
C LYS A 146 5.20 -11.02 20.87
N SER A 147 5.78 -11.96 20.13
CA SER A 147 7.12 -11.82 19.53
C SER A 147 7.16 -10.67 18.51
N TYR A 148 6.01 -10.35 17.88
CA TYR A 148 5.87 -9.25 16.95
C TYR A 148 5.75 -7.90 17.68
N GLN A 149 6.77 -7.07 17.51
CA GLN A 149 6.92 -5.78 18.17
C GLN A 149 5.90 -4.73 17.70
N SER A 150 5.41 -3.90 18.64
CA SER A 150 4.57 -2.75 18.33
C SER A 150 5.30 -1.75 17.40
N GLY A 151 4.54 -1.08 16.54
CA GLY A 151 5.03 -0.15 15.52
C GLY A 151 5.70 -0.80 14.32
N THR A 152 5.72 -2.13 14.26
CA THR A 152 6.31 -2.87 13.12
C THR A 152 5.27 -3.16 12.05
N ILE A 153 5.72 -3.08 10.79
CA ILE A 153 4.91 -3.42 9.62
C ILE A 153 5.60 -4.61 8.93
N PHE A 154 4.89 -5.71 8.73
CA PHE A 154 5.41 -6.93 8.15
C PHE A 154 5.02 -7.07 6.67
N ALA A 155 6.01 -7.14 5.78
CA ALA A 155 5.81 -7.39 4.37
C ALA A 155 5.51 -8.87 4.12
N ILE A 156 4.37 -9.13 3.47
CA ILE A 156 3.92 -10.49 3.11
C ILE A 156 4.01 -10.60 1.59
N ARG A 157 5.11 -11.18 1.09
CA ARG A 157 5.49 -11.13 -0.34
C ARG A 157 5.67 -12.49 -0.98
N ASP A 158 5.52 -13.53 -0.19
CA ASP A 158 5.64 -14.93 -0.55
C ASP A 158 4.72 -15.73 0.38
N ILE A 159 4.68 -17.04 0.19
CA ILE A 159 3.86 -17.97 0.96
C ILE A 159 4.73 -18.57 2.07
N GLY A 160 4.25 -18.50 3.31
CA GLY A 160 4.94 -19.07 4.47
C GLY A 160 5.37 -18.01 5.49
N GLN A 161 5.23 -18.35 6.76
CA GLN A 161 5.51 -17.45 7.88
C GLN A 161 6.99 -17.04 7.99
N ASP A 162 7.89 -17.90 7.54
CA ASP A 162 9.34 -17.67 7.46
C ASP A 162 9.72 -16.61 6.42
N THR A 163 8.81 -16.29 5.50
CA THR A 163 9.03 -15.29 4.45
C THR A 163 8.65 -13.87 4.88
N TRP A 164 7.93 -13.73 6.01
CA TRP A 164 7.45 -12.43 6.49
C TRP A 164 8.61 -11.64 7.08
N ARG A 165 8.74 -10.38 6.66
CA ARG A 165 9.86 -9.53 7.10
C ARG A 165 9.39 -8.15 7.56
N PRO A 166 10.04 -7.55 8.56
CA PRO A 166 9.78 -6.16 8.91
C PRO A 166 10.13 -5.25 7.73
N VAL A 167 9.30 -4.24 7.52
CA VAL A 167 9.60 -3.11 6.64
C VAL A 167 10.43 -2.14 7.44
N GLU A 168 11.70 -2.00 7.10
CA GLU A 168 12.58 -1.01 7.72
C GLU A 168 12.23 0.41 7.28
N LEU A 169 12.43 1.39 8.17
CA LEU A 169 12.23 2.80 7.84
C LEU A 169 13.40 3.36 7.03
N LEU A 170 14.63 2.97 7.39
CA LEU A 170 15.87 3.44 6.80
C LEU A 170 16.74 2.22 6.46
N SER A 171 17.48 2.29 5.34
CA SER A 171 18.51 1.29 4.97
C SER A 171 18.04 -0.16 4.84
N GLY A 172 16.73 -0.42 4.71
CA GLY A 172 16.21 -1.75 4.42
C GLY A 172 16.58 -2.22 3.01
N PRO A 173 16.52 -3.54 2.74
CA PRO A 173 16.87 -4.14 1.44
C PRO A 173 15.87 -3.81 0.30
N GLY A 174 15.09 -2.74 0.44
CA GLY A 174 14.00 -2.40 -0.46
C GLY A 174 12.90 -3.46 -0.45
N PRO A 175 11.98 -3.42 -1.43
CA PRO A 175 10.99 -4.45 -1.67
C PRO A 175 11.64 -5.69 -2.32
N SER A 176 11.28 -6.86 -1.84
CA SER A 176 11.87 -8.14 -2.26
C SER A 176 10.80 -9.23 -2.14
N GLY A 177 11.03 -10.36 -2.80
CA GLY A 177 10.10 -11.50 -2.87
C GLY A 177 9.28 -11.54 -4.16
N PRO A 178 8.77 -12.72 -4.53
CA PRO A 178 8.14 -12.97 -5.83
C PRO A 178 6.88 -12.13 -6.11
N ALA A 179 6.12 -11.73 -5.07
CA ALA A 179 4.94 -10.86 -5.24
C ALA A 179 5.24 -9.36 -5.01
N SER A 180 6.50 -8.93 -5.16
CA SER A 180 6.91 -7.52 -5.01
C SER A 180 6.71 -6.68 -6.28
N THR A 181 6.75 -7.32 -7.45
CA THR A 181 6.65 -6.69 -8.77
C THR A 181 5.70 -7.48 -9.67
N THR A 182 5.10 -6.79 -10.65
CA THR A 182 4.23 -7.39 -11.67
C THR A 182 4.81 -7.07 -13.04
N SER A 183 4.71 -8.01 -13.97
CA SER A 183 5.38 -7.96 -15.28
C SER A 183 4.98 -6.74 -16.14
N GLY A 184 3.75 -6.22 -16.01
CA GLY A 184 3.27 -5.06 -16.77
C GLY A 184 3.56 -3.69 -16.14
N LYS A 185 4.37 -3.61 -15.06
CA LYS A 185 4.68 -2.32 -14.42
C LYS A 185 5.43 -1.34 -15.34
N ALA A 186 6.37 -1.84 -16.15
CA ALA A 186 7.20 -0.99 -17.01
C ALA A 186 6.36 -0.21 -18.04
N ASP A 187 5.25 -0.80 -18.50
CA ASP A 187 4.33 -0.15 -19.44
C ASP A 187 3.54 1.00 -18.81
N THR A 188 3.40 1.01 -17.48
CA THR A 188 2.73 2.10 -16.77
C THR A 188 3.58 3.38 -16.78
N ILE A 189 4.91 3.26 -16.83
CA ILE A 189 5.81 4.42 -16.91
C ILE A 189 5.63 5.15 -18.25
N LYS A 190 5.40 4.40 -19.34
CA LYS A 190 5.11 4.97 -20.67
C LYS A 190 3.84 5.81 -20.69
N GLU A 191 2.84 5.47 -19.86
CA GLU A 191 1.62 6.27 -19.72
C GLU A 191 1.89 7.61 -19.02
N ILE A 192 2.76 7.63 -17.99
CA ILE A 192 3.15 8.86 -17.29
C ILE A 192 3.89 9.82 -18.24
N ILE A 193 4.79 9.30 -19.08
CA ILE A 193 5.54 10.10 -20.06
C ILE A 193 4.59 10.89 -20.97
N LYS A 194 3.44 10.33 -21.34
CA LYS A 194 2.42 11.04 -22.14
C LYS A 194 1.80 12.24 -21.42
N HIS A 195 1.74 12.22 -20.09
CA HIS A 195 1.27 13.35 -19.29
C HIS A 195 2.36 14.41 -19.06
N LEU A 196 3.64 14.04 -19.20
CA LEU A 196 4.79 14.92 -18.94
C LEU A 196 5.33 15.61 -20.20
N ALA A 197 5.11 15.05 -21.40
CA ALA A 197 5.58 15.62 -22.64
C ALA A 197 4.56 16.64 -23.20
N PRO A 198 4.91 17.93 -23.33
CA PRO A 198 4.11 18.84 -24.14
C PRO A 198 4.18 18.40 -25.61
N GLU A 199 3.15 18.71 -26.40
CA GLU A 199 3.13 18.40 -27.83
C GLU A 199 4.46 18.82 -28.50
N GLY A 200 5.21 17.87 -29.04
CA GLY A 200 6.44 18.12 -29.81
C GLY A 200 7.78 17.82 -29.13
N VAL A 201 7.82 17.35 -27.88
CA VAL A 201 9.09 16.90 -27.26
C VAL A 201 9.33 15.41 -27.56
N GLY A 202 10.32 15.12 -28.41
CA GLY A 202 10.61 13.78 -28.92
C GLY A 202 10.88 12.72 -27.86
N ASN A 203 10.48 11.48 -28.16
CA ASN A 203 10.54 10.29 -27.30
C ASN A 203 11.94 9.92 -26.75
N ASN A 204 13.01 10.57 -27.21
CA ASN A 204 14.40 10.18 -26.94
C ASN A 204 14.91 10.62 -25.54
N LEU A 205 14.17 11.43 -24.78
CA LEU A 205 14.59 11.89 -23.44
C LEU A 205 14.40 10.84 -22.33
N TYR A 206 13.68 9.74 -22.60
CA TYR A 206 13.18 8.83 -21.55
C TYR A 206 13.80 7.43 -21.55
N GLU A 207 14.73 7.13 -22.47
CA GLU A 207 15.35 5.80 -22.58
C GLU A 207 16.17 5.41 -21.34
N GLY A 208 16.73 6.39 -20.60
CA GLY A 208 17.52 6.12 -19.39
C GLY A 208 16.73 5.92 -18.09
N ILE A 209 15.41 6.11 -18.08
CA ILE A 209 14.58 5.97 -16.87
C ILE A 209 13.95 4.57 -16.75
N LEU A 210 13.93 3.81 -17.85
CA LEU A 210 13.28 2.49 -17.94
C LEU A 210 14.21 1.31 -17.64
N THR A 211 15.51 1.56 -17.38
CA THR A 211 16.54 0.50 -17.32
C THR A 211 17.03 0.11 -15.92
N ASP A 212 16.48 0.67 -14.84
CA ASP A 212 16.89 0.37 -13.45
C ASP A 212 15.73 -0.13 -12.56
#